data_AF-A0A7X7GCR0-F1
#
_entry.id   AF-A0A7X7GCR0-F1
#
_cell.length_a   1.000
_cell.length_b   1.000
_cell.length_c   1.000
_cell.angle_alpha   90.00
_cell.angle_beta   90.00
_cell.angle_gamma   90.00
#
_symmetry.space_group_name_H-M   'P 1'
#
loop_
_entity.id
_entity.type
_entity.pdbx_description
1 polymer ?
#
loop_
_entity_poly.entity_id
_entity_poly.type
_entity_poly.pdbx_seq_one_letter_code
_entity_poly.pdbx_strand_id
1 'polypeptide(L)'
;MLKSTYRGFGGGAASRRRLLMFLMLLTVAVLILIPTAEAQAKSWRIDSMDVVLDVQKNSSVWVEETVTFTFEGSYSYVGRVIPTKNLESLTDIEVLQDGRPLPQGSAAGTWETFMEGDSRIIKVNFALTDASATWVFRYRASGSVFFFDEGDELRWYVFDADTPVPIGRVRATVKLPEPVPPEQMTVALNTGSSVDRDYSTPAAGEAVFEAGLVPPHTNYWVVVGFPKGVVNFEWTFKRVLAAVVPRAGFVLPIAVFLGMLLIWRKRGRDDPSGAHAKYVSEPPSDLSPGLAGALIDEEANVTEVTATIVDLARRGYIDMVEDKEGKLFTKSIMTFRKLKEFDLSGFELKVANALFSKDKDSVSTKELKNHFYKHVQPICNAIYNEVTSRGFFYGNPQKVRQRWVSIAIGAAIVLGGLSFLMATYDIAGWGYWAFGSIVSVVIVFVFSSKMPQRTAKGAEETKKWEAFRNYLRDLTRFQDMSSAKETFEKYLPYAIAFRVEKDWVRRFQDMQVPAPTWYHPVFIPTYTGGLSGTGRAAGGTTDGTLPMGGGGFSLDSISDSLFSGLNNVSNTLTSAPSSSGSGRGAFGGGGGGFGGGFSGGGGGGGFRAG
;
A
#
# COMPACT_ATOMS: atom_id res chain seq x y z
N MET A 1 37.69 -29.14 -75.93
CA MET A 1 38.13 -28.87 -74.55
C MET A 1 37.51 -27.56 -74.10
N LEU A 2 36.89 -27.52 -72.92
CA LEU A 2 35.97 -26.49 -72.41
C LEU A 2 36.40 -25.01 -72.58
N LYS A 3 35.43 -24.12 -72.85
CA LYS A 3 35.19 -22.94 -71.99
C LYS A 3 33.81 -22.29 -72.21
N SER A 4 33.13 -22.12 -71.08
CA SER A 4 31.86 -21.42 -70.84
C SER A 4 32.04 -19.90 -70.90
N THR A 5 31.06 -19.16 -71.45
CA THR A 5 30.83 -17.75 -71.11
C THR A 5 29.34 -17.40 -71.23
N TYR A 6 28.66 -17.27 -70.09
CA TYR A 6 27.37 -16.58 -69.96
C TYR A 6 27.65 -15.07 -69.78
N ARG A 7 27.06 -14.21 -70.61
CA ARG A 7 27.01 -12.74 -70.42
C ARG A 7 25.55 -12.30 -70.36
N GLY A 8 25.22 -11.54 -69.31
CA GLY A 8 23.85 -11.18 -68.92
C GLY A 8 23.19 -10.06 -69.73
N PHE A 9 21.86 -10.06 -69.69
CA PHE A 9 20.98 -8.99 -70.19
C PHE A 9 20.32 -8.28 -69.00
N GLY A 10 20.74 -7.05 -68.70
CA GLY A 10 20.08 -6.14 -67.76
C GLY A 10 19.29 -5.07 -68.52
N GLY A 11 18.00 -5.34 -68.79
CA GLY A 11 17.13 -4.40 -69.54
C GLY A 11 15.75 -4.12 -68.92
N GLY A 12 15.44 -4.64 -67.72
CA GLY A 12 14.06 -4.65 -67.18
C GLY A 12 13.68 -3.53 -66.19
N ALA A 13 14.62 -2.73 -65.70
CA ALA A 13 14.36 -1.84 -64.55
C ALA A 13 13.77 -0.47 -64.94
N ALA A 14 14.12 0.07 -66.12
CA ALA A 14 13.71 1.41 -66.53
C ALA A 14 12.26 1.49 -67.04
N SER A 15 11.74 0.44 -67.69
CA SER A 15 10.37 0.40 -68.20
C SER A 15 9.33 0.23 -67.08
N ARG A 16 9.65 -0.55 -66.04
CA ARG A 16 8.78 -0.75 -64.86
C ARG A 16 8.61 0.53 -64.04
N ARG A 17 9.66 1.36 -63.89
CA ARG A 17 9.56 2.64 -63.18
C ARG A 17 8.68 3.67 -63.90
N ARG A 18 8.74 3.71 -65.24
CA ARG A 18 7.89 4.62 -66.05
C ARG A 18 6.42 4.19 -66.03
N LEU A 19 6.15 2.89 -66.07
CA LEU A 19 4.78 2.35 -65.94
C LEU A 19 4.19 2.62 -64.55
N LEU A 20 4.98 2.45 -63.49
CA LEU A 20 4.54 2.74 -62.11
C LEU A 20 4.29 4.23 -61.88
N MET A 21 5.12 5.13 -62.41
CA MET A 21 4.87 6.58 -62.34
C MET A 21 3.62 6.99 -63.12
N PHE A 22 3.38 6.38 -64.29
CA PHE A 22 2.18 6.68 -65.09
C PHE A 22 0.91 6.16 -64.40
N LEU A 23 0.94 4.96 -63.80
CA LEU A 23 -0.16 4.43 -62.99
C LEU A 23 -0.41 5.27 -61.72
N MET A 24 0.66 5.80 -61.10
CA MET A 24 0.55 6.69 -59.94
C MET A 24 -0.04 8.06 -60.31
N LEU A 25 0.36 8.63 -61.46
CA LEU A 25 -0.23 9.86 -61.98
C LEU A 25 -1.68 9.66 -62.43
N LEU A 26 -2.02 8.51 -63.01
CA LEU A 26 -3.39 8.16 -63.39
C LEU A 26 -4.27 7.95 -62.14
N THR A 27 -3.75 7.33 -61.08
CA THR A 27 -4.49 7.18 -59.80
C THR A 27 -4.66 8.53 -59.10
N VAL A 28 -3.67 9.40 -59.11
CA VAL A 28 -3.80 10.77 -58.59
C VAL A 28 -4.79 11.59 -59.43
N ALA A 29 -4.78 11.47 -60.76
CA ALA A 29 -5.74 12.15 -61.63
C ALA A 29 -7.17 11.62 -61.44
N VAL A 30 -7.35 10.32 -61.24
CA VAL A 30 -8.66 9.71 -60.94
C VAL A 30 -9.15 10.08 -59.53
N LEU A 31 -8.26 10.29 -58.56
CA LEU A 31 -8.63 10.80 -57.22
C LEU A 31 -9.06 12.28 -57.23
N ILE A 32 -8.58 13.09 -58.19
CA ILE A 32 -8.95 14.52 -58.32
C ILE A 32 -10.28 14.70 -59.08
N LEU A 33 -10.70 13.69 -59.85
CA LEU A 33 -11.94 13.68 -60.63
C LEU A 33 -13.14 13.03 -59.91
N ILE A 34 -13.00 12.64 -58.65
CA ILE A 34 -14.14 12.22 -57.84
C ILE A 34 -14.98 13.47 -57.57
N PRO A 35 -16.22 13.59 -58.08
CA PRO A 35 -17.08 14.69 -57.69
C PRO A 35 -17.21 14.66 -56.17
N THR A 36 -16.77 15.72 -55.50
CA THR A 36 -17.17 15.98 -54.13
C THR A 36 -18.68 16.07 -54.16
N ALA A 37 -19.37 15.00 -53.76
CA ALA A 37 -20.77 15.12 -53.41
C ALA A 37 -20.84 16.29 -52.42
N GLU A 38 -21.49 17.38 -52.81
CA GLU A 38 -21.91 18.39 -51.85
C GLU A 38 -22.78 17.65 -50.85
N ALA A 39 -22.19 17.27 -49.72
CA ALA A 39 -22.96 16.85 -48.57
C ALA A 39 -23.83 18.04 -48.23
N GLN A 40 -25.12 17.98 -48.58
CA GLN A 40 -26.06 19.00 -48.12
C GLN A 40 -25.86 19.13 -46.61
N ALA A 41 -25.52 20.34 -46.17
CA ALA A 41 -25.30 20.62 -44.77
C ALA A 41 -26.63 20.38 -44.05
N LYS A 42 -26.74 19.23 -43.37
CA LYS A 42 -27.90 18.93 -42.54
C LYS A 42 -27.82 19.78 -41.28
N SER A 43 -28.92 20.39 -40.90
CA SER A 43 -29.03 21.26 -39.74
C SER A 43 -30.26 20.85 -38.92
N TRP A 44 -30.24 21.07 -37.61
CA TRP A 44 -31.41 20.88 -36.78
C TRP A 44 -31.41 21.89 -35.64
N ARG A 45 -32.59 22.17 -35.10
CA ARG A 45 -32.77 23.07 -33.95
C ARG A 45 -33.94 22.62 -33.10
N ILE A 46 -33.97 23.13 -31.87
CA ILE A 46 -35.12 22.97 -30.97
C ILE A 46 -35.91 24.27 -31.03
N ASP A 47 -37.14 24.22 -31.54
CA ASP A 47 -37.97 25.43 -31.65
C ASP A 47 -38.55 25.80 -30.28
N SER A 48 -39.03 24.80 -29.53
CA SER A 48 -39.52 25.00 -28.17
C SER A 48 -39.34 23.77 -27.27
N MET A 49 -39.13 24.01 -25.98
CA MET A 49 -39.06 22.99 -24.94
C MET A 49 -39.90 23.43 -23.74
N ASP A 50 -40.99 22.70 -23.48
CA ASP A 50 -41.85 22.88 -22.31
C ASP A 50 -41.64 21.70 -21.36
N VAL A 51 -41.18 21.98 -20.14
CA VAL A 51 -40.88 20.97 -19.12
C VAL A 51 -41.78 21.17 -17.91
N VAL A 52 -42.46 20.12 -17.48
CA VAL A 52 -43.26 20.08 -16.26
C VAL A 52 -42.60 19.10 -15.28
N LEU A 53 -42.25 19.60 -14.10
CA LEU A 53 -41.67 18.87 -12.99
C LEU A 53 -42.70 18.80 -11.87
N ASP A 54 -43.43 17.70 -11.79
CA ASP A 54 -44.49 17.48 -10.79
C ASP A 54 -43.93 16.68 -9.60
N VAL A 55 -43.58 17.41 -8.54
CA VAL A 55 -42.98 16.86 -7.31
C VAL A 55 -44.04 16.13 -6.50
N GLN A 56 -43.77 14.88 -6.15
CA GLN A 56 -44.68 14.02 -5.41
C GLN A 56 -44.36 14.05 -3.91
N LYS A 57 -45.36 13.73 -3.07
CA LYS A 57 -45.20 13.64 -1.61
C LYS A 57 -44.09 12.68 -1.16
N ASN A 58 -43.73 11.68 -1.96
CA ASN A 58 -42.64 10.75 -1.65
C ASN A 58 -41.28 11.20 -2.20
N SER A 59 -41.13 12.48 -2.57
CA SER A 59 -39.91 13.08 -3.16
C SER A 59 -39.50 12.59 -4.55
N SER A 60 -40.29 11.72 -5.18
CA SER A 60 -40.14 11.46 -6.63
C SER A 60 -40.74 12.61 -7.44
N VAL A 61 -40.30 12.75 -8.69
CA VAL A 61 -40.74 13.80 -9.61
C VAL A 61 -41.21 13.14 -10.88
N TRP A 62 -42.46 13.40 -11.26
CA TRP A 62 -42.93 13.11 -12.61
C TRP A 62 -42.46 14.21 -13.54
N VAL A 63 -41.73 13.83 -14.57
CA VAL A 63 -41.16 14.75 -15.54
C VAL A 63 -41.85 14.53 -16.87
N GLU A 64 -42.39 15.60 -17.44
CA GLU A 64 -42.95 15.65 -18.78
C GLU A 64 -42.23 16.73 -19.58
N GLU A 65 -41.55 16.36 -20.66
CA GLU A 65 -40.85 17.28 -21.55
C GLU A 65 -41.49 17.22 -22.94
N THR A 66 -42.15 18.30 -23.36
CA THR A 66 -42.66 18.46 -24.72
C THR A 66 -41.67 19.26 -25.54
N VAL A 67 -41.10 18.66 -26.58
CA VAL A 67 -40.00 19.24 -27.35
C VAL A 67 -40.32 19.22 -28.83
N THR A 68 -40.27 20.39 -29.45
CA THR A 68 -40.49 20.59 -30.89
C THR A 68 -39.15 20.81 -31.58
N PHE A 69 -38.87 19.99 -32.57
CA PHE A 69 -37.65 20.03 -33.36
C PHE A 69 -37.96 20.40 -34.80
N THR A 70 -37.05 21.11 -35.44
CA THR A 70 -37.03 21.31 -36.90
C THR A 70 -35.74 20.74 -37.46
N PHE A 71 -35.87 19.92 -38.51
CA PHE A 71 -34.77 19.26 -39.20
C PHE A 71 -34.68 19.74 -40.65
N GLU A 72 -33.49 20.14 -41.07
CA GLU A 72 -33.11 20.43 -42.46
C GLU A 72 -32.16 19.33 -42.94
N GLY A 73 -32.59 18.56 -43.94
CA GLY A 73 -31.99 17.31 -44.38
C GLY A 73 -32.57 16.08 -43.67
N SER A 74 -32.09 14.89 -44.06
CA SER A 74 -32.63 13.61 -43.55
C SER A 74 -32.04 13.21 -42.20
N TYR A 75 -32.89 13.04 -41.19
CA TYR A 75 -32.53 12.54 -39.85
C TYR A 75 -33.28 11.26 -39.52
N SER A 76 -32.65 10.42 -38.70
CA SER A 76 -33.14 9.10 -38.32
C SER A 76 -33.40 8.95 -36.83
N TYR A 77 -32.83 9.81 -35.99
CA TYR A 77 -33.13 9.80 -34.56
C TYR A 77 -32.88 11.15 -33.86
N VAL A 78 -33.49 11.28 -32.69
CA VAL A 78 -33.11 12.26 -31.66
C VAL A 78 -32.99 11.55 -30.31
N GLY A 79 -31.99 11.93 -29.52
CA GLY A 79 -31.70 11.35 -28.22
C GLY A 79 -31.75 12.41 -27.12
N ARG A 80 -32.63 12.21 -26.14
CA ARG A 80 -32.67 12.94 -24.88
C ARG A 80 -31.68 12.32 -23.89
N VAL A 81 -30.68 13.08 -23.46
CA VAL A 81 -29.64 12.67 -22.51
C VAL A 81 -30.01 13.17 -21.12
N ILE A 82 -30.13 12.28 -20.15
CA ILE A 82 -30.52 12.59 -18.76
C ILE A 82 -29.40 12.10 -17.82
N PRO A 83 -28.75 12.99 -17.04
CA PRO A 83 -27.73 12.59 -16.09
C PRO A 83 -28.33 11.80 -14.93
N THR A 84 -27.70 10.68 -14.57
CA THR A 84 -28.18 9.80 -13.49
C THR A 84 -27.35 9.88 -12.21
N LYS A 85 -26.20 10.57 -12.22
CA LYS A 85 -25.29 10.68 -11.07
C LYS A 85 -25.95 11.22 -9.80
N ASN A 86 -26.83 12.22 -9.96
CA ASN A 86 -27.55 12.85 -8.85
C ASN A 86 -28.98 12.29 -8.70
N LEU A 87 -29.28 11.14 -9.33
CA LEU A 87 -30.56 10.47 -9.23
C LEU A 87 -30.39 9.10 -8.56
N GLU A 88 -31.37 8.71 -7.77
CA GLU A 88 -31.43 7.36 -7.22
C GLU A 88 -31.93 6.36 -8.27
N SER A 89 -32.91 6.78 -9.08
CA SER A 89 -33.51 6.00 -10.16
C SER A 89 -34.20 6.88 -11.21
N LEU A 90 -34.28 6.36 -12.43
CA LEU A 90 -35.12 6.89 -13.52
C LEU A 90 -35.97 5.72 -14.06
N THR A 91 -37.29 5.79 -13.87
CA THR A 91 -38.24 4.70 -14.19
C THR A 91 -39.42 5.22 -14.99
N ASP A 92 -40.33 4.32 -15.37
CA ASP A 92 -41.62 4.66 -15.98
C ASP A 92 -41.49 5.53 -17.25
N ILE A 93 -40.48 5.22 -18.07
CA ILE A 93 -40.16 5.98 -19.27
C ILE A 93 -41.17 5.67 -20.38
N GLU A 94 -41.76 6.71 -20.94
CA GLU A 94 -42.68 6.68 -22.08
C GLU A 94 -42.35 7.83 -23.04
N VAL A 95 -42.49 7.59 -24.34
CA VAL A 95 -42.37 8.63 -25.37
C VAL A 95 -43.67 8.69 -26.16
N LEU A 96 -44.22 9.89 -26.33
CA LEU A 96 -45.44 10.12 -27.09
C LEU A 96 -45.17 11.00 -28.31
N GLN A 97 -45.94 10.77 -29.37
CA GLN A 97 -46.03 11.63 -30.54
C GLN A 97 -47.51 11.88 -30.83
N ASP A 98 -47.91 13.15 -31.00
CA ASP A 98 -49.31 13.55 -31.22
C ASP A 98 -50.31 12.96 -30.20
N GLY A 99 -49.87 12.88 -28.94
CA GLY A 99 -50.66 12.32 -27.83
C GLY A 99 -50.76 10.79 -27.78
N ARG A 100 -50.06 10.07 -28.67
CA ARG A 100 -50.05 8.59 -28.71
C ARG A 100 -48.71 8.04 -28.25
N PRO A 101 -48.67 7.04 -27.36
CA PRO A 101 -47.43 6.36 -26.98
C PRO A 101 -46.78 5.66 -28.16
N LEU A 102 -45.48 5.85 -28.33
CA LEU A 102 -44.66 5.12 -29.29
C LEU A 102 -44.27 3.75 -28.71
N PRO A 103 -44.27 2.69 -29.53
CA PRO A 103 -43.78 1.38 -29.10
C PRO A 103 -42.26 1.40 -28.88
N GLN A 104 -41.77 0.50 -28.03
CA GLN A 104 -40.33 0.30 -27.86
C GLN A 104 -39.72 -0.44 -29.05
N GLY A 105 -38.57 0.01 -29.53
CA GLY A 105 -37.85 -0.60 -30.64
C GLY A 105 -36.76 0.31 -31.22
N SER A 106 -36.12 -0.19 -32.28
CA SER A 106 -35.07 0.51 -33.04
C SER A 106 -35.53 0.94 -34.45
N ALA A 107 -36.76 0.61 -34.84
CA ALA A 107 -37.31 0.96 -36.15
C ALA A 107 -37.86 2.40 -36.16
N ALA A 108 -38.09 2.96 -37.35
CA ALA A 108 -38.76 4.27 -37.45
C ALA A 108 -40.16 4.22 -36.81
N GLY A 109 -40.52 5.26 -36.04
CA GLY A 109 -41.76 5.32 -35.26
C GLY A 109 -41.70 4.58 -33.92
N THR A 110 -40.50 4.33 -33.39
CA THR A 110 -40.29 3.63 -32.11
C THR A 110 -39.29 4.36 -31.23
N TRP A 111 -39.14 3.95 -29.97
CA TRP A 111 -38.12 4.50 -29.08
C TRP A 111 -37.36 3.40 -28.32
N GLU A 112 -36.13 3.70 -27.91
CA GLU A 112 -35.30 2.82 -27.10
C GLU A 112 -34.56 3.61 -26.02
N THR A 113 -34.05 2.92 -25.00
CA THR A 113 -33.24 3.56 -23.97
C THR A 113 -32.05 2.71 -23.55
N PHE A 114 -30.92 3.36 -23.29
CA PHE A 114 -29.67 2.72 -22.88
C PHE A 114 -28.85 3.63 -21.98
N MET A 115 -27.86 3.05 -21.30
CA MET A 115 -26.89 3.81 -20.50
C MET A 115 -25.65 4.11 -21.34
N GLU A 116 -25.13 5.32 -21.20
CA GLU A 116 -23.84 5.73 -21.73
C GLU A 116 -23.11 6.51 -20.63
N GLY A 117 -22.10 5.89 -20.01
CA GLY A 117 -21.49 6.41 -18.79
C GLY A 117 -22.52 6.58 -17.68
N ASP A 118 -22.55 7.77 -17.06
CA ASP A 118 -23.49 8.16 -16.00
C ASP A 118 -24.79 8.77 -16.54
N SER A 119 -25.07 8.64 -17.85
CA SER A 119 -26.25 9.23 -18.48
C SER A 119 -27.19 8.16 -19.03
N ARG A 120 -28.49 8.35 -18.81
CA ARG A 120 -29.56 7.59 -19.45
C ARG A 120 -29.97 8.31 -20.72
N ILE A 121 -30.04 7.59 -21.82
CA ILE A 121 -30.40 8.16 -23.12
C ILE A 121 -31.73 7.59 -23.55
N ILE A 122 -32.69 8.46 -23.85
CA ILE A 122 -33.98 8.10 -24.46
C ILE A 122 -33.91 8.49 -25.92
N LYS A 123 -33.83 7.49 -26.81
CA LYS A 123 -33.64 7.69 -28.24
C LYS A 123 -34.94 7.41 -28.97
N VAL A 124 -35.42 8.40 -29.72
CA VAL A 124 -36.59 8.28 -30.61
C VAL A 124 -36.08 8.06 -32.03
N ASN A 125 -36.56 6.98 -32.67
CA ASN A 125 -36.19 6.60 -34.02
C ASN A 125 -37.29 7.02 -35.01
N PHE A 126 -36.94 7.69 -36.09
CA PHE A 126 -37.87 8.20 -37.09
C PHE A 126 -37.22 8.23 -38.48
N ALA A 127 -37.94 8.73 -39.49
CA ALA A 127 -37.41 9.00 -40.82
C ALA A 127 -38.03 10.30 -41.33
N LEU A 128 -37.37 11.42 -41.02
CA LEU A 128 -37.84 12.76 -41.35
C LEU A 128 -36.83 13.44 -42.26
N THR A 129 -37.29 14.17 -43.26
CA THR A 129 -36.48 15.01 -44.14
C THR A 129 -37.18 16.35 -44.27
N ASP A 130 -36.47 17.44 -43.98
CA ASP A 130 -36.98 18.81 -44.12
C ASP A 130 -38.34 19.01 -43.41
N ALA A 131 -38.43 18.55 -42.16
CA ALA A 131 -39.67 18.47 -41.41
C ALA A 131 -39.49 18.86 -39.94
N SER A 132 -40.59 19.28 -39.32
CA SER A 132 -40.67 19.51 -37.88
C SER A 132 -41.46 18.40 -37.21
N ALA A 133 -41.08 18.04 -35.99
CA ALA A 133 -41.77 17.03 -35.20
C ALA A 133 -41.74 17.38 -33.72
N THR A 134 -42.79 16.97 -33.00
CA THR A 134 -42.91 17.17 -31.56
C THR A 134 -43.00 15.82 -30.87
N TRP A 135 -42.20 15.63 -29.82
CA TRP A 135 -42.26 14.47 -28.96
C TRP A 135 -42.43 14.88 -27.51
N VAL A 136 -43.13 14.03 -26.76
CA VAL A 136 -43.29 14.18 -25.31
C VAL A 136 -42.52 13.05 -24.62
N PHE A 137 -41.56 13.40 -23.79
CA PHE A 137 -40.82 12.46 -22.95
C PHE A 137 -41.44 12.47 -21.55
N ARG A 138 -41.98 11.33 -21.10
CA ARG A 138 -42.49 11.14 -19.75
C ARG A 138 -41.64 10.15 -18.99
N TYR A 139 -41.30 10.46 -17.75
CA TYR A 139 -40.55 9.55 -16.90
C TYR A 139 -40.65 9.98 -15.42
N ARG A 140 -40.33 9.04 -14.54
CA ARG A 140 -40.26 9.28 -13.10
C ARG A 140 -38.82 9.31 -12.62
N ALA A 141 -38.43 10.40 -11.97
CA ALA A 141 -37.11 10.57 -11.37
C ALA A 141 -37.21 10.52 -9.84
N SER A 142 -36.28 9.83 -9.18
CA SER A 142 -36.16 9.83 -7.71
C SER A 142 -34.77 10.32 -7.32
N GLY A 143 -34.67 11.01 -6.17
CA GLY A 143 -33.39 11.53 -5.66
C GLY A 143 -33.01 12.93 -6.15
N SER A 144 -33.86 13.60 -6.93
CA SER A 144 -33.67 15.00 -7.36
C SER A 144 -34.05 16.05 -6.31
N VAL A 145 -34.72 15.62 -5.23
CA VAL A 145 -35.03 16.45 -4.07
C VAL A 145 -33.98 16.22 -2.98
N PHE A 146 -33.34 17.31 -2.56
CA PHE A 146 -32.32 17.37 -1.53
C PHE A 146 -32.96 17.84 -0.23
N PHE A 147 -32.55 17.21 0.88
CA PHE A 147 -33.12 17.48 2.20
C PHE A 147 -32.09 18.17 3.09
N PHE A 148 -32.38 19.40 3.52
CA PHE A 148 -31.53 20.19 4.44
C PHE A 148 -32.18 20.35 5.81
N ASP A 149 -31.58 21.07 6.76
CA ASP A 149 -32.21 21.26 8.08
C ASP A 149 -33.35 22.29 8.04
N GLU A 150 -33.19 23.36 7.25
CA GLU A 150 -34.12 24.50 7.19
C GLU A 150 -35.22 24.36 6.11
N GLY A 151 -35.04 23.47 5.13
CA GLY A 151 -35.96 23.28 4.02
C GLY A 151 -35.52 22.14 3.10
N ASP A 152 -36.32 21.87 2.08
CA ASP A 152 -36.02 20.90 1.02
C ASP A 152 -35.88 21.63 -0.32
N GLU A 153 -35.08 21.08 -1.24
CA GLU A 153 -34.82 21.70 -2.54
C GLU A 153 -34.91 20.70 -3.69
N LEU A 154 -35.72 21.02 -4.69
CA LEU A 154 -35.64 20.37 -6.00
C LEU A 154 -34.51 21.03 -6.80
N ARG A 155 -33.62 20.21 -7.38
CA ARG A 155 -32.60 20.65 -8.33
C ARG A 155 -32.74 19.85 -9.61
N TRP A 156 -32.95 20.52 -10.75
CA TRP A 156 -33.19 19.85 -12.02
C TRP A 156 -32.43 20.48 -13.19
N TYR A 157 -31.73 19.63 -13.95
CA TYR A 157 -31.07 20.01 -15.20
C TYR A 157 -32.08 19.88 -16.34
N VAL A 158 -32.63 21.01 -16.82
CA VAL A 158 -33.53 21.02 -17.98
C VAL A 158 -32.72 20.58 -19.21
N PHE A 159 -31.58 21.23 -19.43
CA PHE A 159 -30.53 20.82 -20.36
C PHE A 159 -29.20 21.45 -19.94
N ASP A 160 -28.11 21.01 -20.54
CA ASP A 160 -26.74 21.41 -20.23
C ASP A 160 -25.98 21.76 -21.52
N ALA A 161 -24.73 22.21 -21.36
CA ALA A 161 -23.83 22.67 -22.41
C ALA A 161 -23.45 21.60 -23.45
N ASP A 162 -23.86 20.35 -23.25
CA ASP A 162 -23.70 19.27 -24.24
C ASP A 162 -24.67 19.39 -25.42
N THR A 163 -25.71 20.23 -25.33
CA THR A 163 -26.67 20.45 -26.43
C THR A 163 -26.04 21.33 -27.52
N PRO A 164 -25.80 20.81 -28.76
CA PRO A 164 -24.99 21.49 -29.76
C PRO A 164 -25.79 22.45 -30.67
N VAL A 165 -27.06 22.69 -30.37
CA VAL A 165 -27.99 23.46 -31.20
C VAL A 165 -28.70 24.54 -30.38
N PRO A 166 -29.17 25.64 -31.00
CA PRO A 166 -29.94 26.64 -30.30
C PRO A 166 -31.33 26.12 -29.90
N ILE A 167 -31.89 26.71 -28.84
CA ILE A 167 -33.26 26.47 -28.40
C ILE A 167 -34.04 27.77 -28.50
N GLY A 168 -35.15 27.78 -29.25
CA GLY A 168 -35.90 29.00 -29.56
C GLY A 168 -36.67 29.57 -28.36
N ARG A 169 -37.32 28.71 -27.58
CA ARG A 169 -38.03 29.05 -26.33
C ARG A 169 -37.93 27.90 -25.33
N VAL A 170 -37.71 28.23 -24.06
CA VAL A 170 -37.74 27.28 -22.95
C VAL A 170 -38.76 27.75 -21.93
N ARG A 171 -39.58 26.82 -21.44
CA ARG A 171 -40.43 27.03 -20.26
C ARG A 171 -40.35 25.81 -19.34
N ALA A 172 -39.84 25.99 -18.13
CA ALA A 172 -39.83 24.95 -17.11
C ALA A 172 -40.80 25.32 -15.99
N THR A 173 -41.68 24.40 -15.61
CA THR A 173 -42.67 24.60 -14.55
C THR A 173 -42.46 23.55 -13.47
N VAL A 174 -42.23 23.99 -12.24
CA VAL A 174 -42.15 23.14 -11.06
C VAL A 174 -43.47 23.24 -10.29
N LYS A 175 -44.06 22.10 -9.99
CA LYS A 175 -45.28 21.97 -9.18
C LYS A 175 -44.97 21.19 -7.91
N LEU A 176 -45.32 21.76 -6.76
CA LEU A 176 -45.20 21.13 -5.46
C LEU A 176 -46.48 20.36 -5.12
N PRO A 177 -46.38 19.28 -4.32
CA PRO A 177 -47.53 18.43 -4.00
C PRO A 177 -48.53 19.10 -3.04
N GLU A 178 -48.13 20.17 -2.37
CA GLU A 178 -48.97 20.98 -1.48
C GLU A 178 -48.78 22.48 -1.80
N PRO A 179 -49.81 23.32 -1.57
CA PRO A 179 -49.71 24.75 -1.82
C PRO A 179 -48.69 25.40 -0.86
N VAL A 180 -47.61 25.96 -1.42
CA VAL A 180 -46.61 26.72 -0.66
C VAL A 180 -46.69 28.19 -1.09
N PRO A 181 -46.90 29.14 -0.17
CA PRO A 181 -46.91 30.56 -0.52
C PRO A 181 -45.58 31.00 -1.17
N PRO A 182 -45.61 31.87 -2.20
CA PRO A 182 -44.41 32.37 -2.87
C PRO A 182 -43.31 32.89 -1.94
N GLU A 183 -43.68 33.56 -0.85
CA GLU A 183 -42.76 34.12 0.14
C GLU A 183 -42.00 33.05 0.97
N GLN A 184 -42.44 31.80 0.92
CA GLN A 184 -41.78 30.66 1.57
C GLN A 184 -41.01 29.79 0.57
N MET A 185 -41.06 30.12 -0.71
CA MET A 185 -40.32 29.44 -1.77
C MET A 185 -39.04 30.21 -2.09
N THR A 186 -37.96 29.48 -2.34
CA THR A 186 -36.75 30.05 -2.94
C THR A 186 -36.61 29.53 -4.35
N VAL A 187 -36.35 30.44 -5.29
CA VAL A 187 -36.27 30.11 -6.72
C VAL A 187 -34.96 30.63 -7.25
N ALA A 188 -34.20 29.78 -7.95
CA ALA A 188 -32.97 30.19 -8.60
C ALA A 188 -32.82 29.50 -9.96
N LEU A 189 -32.25 30.24 -10.91
CA LEU A 189 -31.94 29.77 -12.25
C LEU A 189 -30.43 29.95 -12.51
N ASN A 190 -29.77 28.85 -12.84
CA ASN A 190 -28.38 28.84 -13.29
C ASN A 190 -28.35 28.59 -14.80
N THR A 191 -27.89 29.58 -15.55
CA THR A 191 -27.76 29.53 -17.01
C THR A 191 -26.59 30.39 -17.47
N GLY A 192 -26.20 30.24 -18.74
CA GLY A 192 -25.14 31.01 -19.37
C GLY A 192 -25.38 32.51 -19.32
N SER A 193 -24.30 33.30 -19.34
CA SER A 193 -24.37 34.77 -19.17
C SER A 193 -25.15 35.50 -20.27
N SER A 194 -25.40 34.83 -21.40
CA SER A 194 -26.12 35.36 -22.56
C SER A 194 -27.62 35.06 -22.57
N VAL A 195 -28.15 34.40 -21.54
CA VAL A 195 -29.57 34.04 -21.41
C VAL A 195 -30.19 34.84 -20.27
N ASP A 196 -31.31 35.51 -20.58
CA ASP A 196 -32.07 36.25 -19.57
C ASP A 196 -32.60 35.30 -18.49
N ARG A 197 -32.53 35.75 -17.23
CA ARG A 197 -33.03 34.99 -16.09
C ARG A 197 -34.44 35.44 -15.76
N ASP A 198 -35.42 34.85 -16.43
CA ASP A 198 -36.83 35.11 -16.15
C ASP A 198 -37.45 33.96 -15.37
N TYR A 199 -38.01 34.27 -14.20
CA TYR A 199 -38.73 33.32 -13.37
C TYR A 199 -39.78 34.02 -12.49
N SER A 200 -40.86 33.31 -12.22
CA SER A 200 -41.98 33.78 -11.40
C SER A 200 -42.61 32.65 -10.60
N THR A 201 -43.39 33.02 -9.58
CA THR A 201 -44.19 32.11 -8.75
C THR A 201 -45.67 32.48 -8.89
N PRO A 202 -46.32 32.10 -10.01
CA PRO A 202 -47.65 32.61 -10.36
C PRO A 202 -48.77 32.10 -9.45
N ALA A 203 -48.55 30.98 -8.76
CA ALA A 203 -49.51 30.37 -7.83
C ALA A 203 -48.77 29.71 -6.65
N ALA A 204 -49.51 29.42 -5.57
CA ALA A 204 -48.96 28.72 -4.42
C ALA A 204 -48.50 27.30 -4.82
N GLY A 205 -47.24 26.98 -4.57
CA GLY A 205 -46.62 25.71 -4.95
C GLY A 205 -46.23 25.61 -6.43
N GLU A 206 -46.23 26.70 -7.19
CA GLU A 206 -45.83 26.72 -8.60
C GLU A 206 -44.70 27.72 -8.85
N ALA A 207 -43.64 27.27 -9.53
CA ALA A 207 -42.56 28.11 -10.02
C ALA A 207 -42.38 27.91 -11.52
N VAL A 208 -42.33 29.01 -12.27
CA VAL A 208 -42.20 29.02 -13.72
C VAL A 208 -40.91 29.74 -14.10
N PHE A 209 -40.11 29.12 -14.96
CA PHE A 209 -38.86 29.64 -15.50
C PHE A 209 -39.01 29.74 -17.00
N GLU A 210 -38.67 30.89 -17.58
CA GLU A 210 -38.79 31.12 -19.01
C GLU A 210 -37.48 31.65 -19.58
N ALA A 211 -37.22 31.29 -20.84
CA ALA A 211 -36.17 31.91 -21.63
C ALA A 211 -36.60 31.95 -23.10
N GLY A 212 -36.19 33.02 -23.79
CA GLY A 212 -36.29 33.13 -25.23
C GLY A 212 -35.21 32.30 -25.93
N LEU A 213 -34.50 32.93 -26.87
CA LEU A 213 -33.44 32.27 -27.63
C LEU A 213 -32.26 31.91 -26.71
N VAL A 214 -32.03 30.60 -26.55
CA VAL A 214 -30.89 30.04 -25.83
C VAL A 214 -29.82 29.60 -26.84
N PRO A 215 -28.58 30.12 -26.76
CA PRO A 215 -27.49 29.73 -27.65
C PRO A 215 -27.08 28.25 -27.47
N PRO A 216 -26.46 27.63 -28.50
CA PRO A 216 -25.83 26.32 -28.37
C PRO A 216 -24.84 26.27 -27.20
N HIS A 217 -24.64 25.09 -26.63
CA HIS A 217 -23.70 24.85 -25.54
C HIS A 217 -23.95 25.70 -24.28
N THR A 218 -25.22 26.01 -24.00
CA THR A 218 -25.63 26.73 -22.80
C THR A 218 -26.34 25.79 -21.84
N ASN A 219 -26.04 25.89 -20.55
CA ASN A 219 -26.74 25.16 -19.50
C ASN A 219 -28.02 25.88 -19.05
N TYR A 220 -29.00 25.12 -18.56
CA TYR A 220 -30.23 25.64 -17.98
C TYR A 220 -30.68 24.74 -16.82
N TRP A 221 -30.36 25.17 -15.61
CA TRP A 221 -30.56 24.45 -14.36
C TRP A 221 -31.45 25.25 -13.43
N VAL A 222 -32.58 24.66 -13.04
CA VAL A 222 -33.55 25.25 -12.10
C VAL A 222 -33.40 24.70 -10.69
N VAL A 223 -33.59 25.56 -9.71
CA VAL A 223 -33.63 25.22 -8.27
C VAL A 223 -34.89 25.81 -7.67
N VAL A 224 -35.65 24.98 -6.96
CA VAL A 224 -36.82 25.40 -6.19
C VAL A 224 -36.71 24.84 -4.78
N GLY A 225 -36.49 25.71 -3.80
CA GLY A 225 -36.53 25.40 -2.38
C GLY A 225 -37.90 25.70 -1.77
N PHE A 226 -38.27 24.88 -0.79
CA PHE A 226 -39.56 24.97 -0.11
C PHE A 226 -39.45 24.47 1.34
N PRO A 227 -40.40 24.81 2.23
CA PRO A 227 -40.36 24.42 3.63
C PRO A 227 -40.44 22.92 3.84
N LYS A 228 -40.03 22.48 5.04
CA LYS A 228 -40.20 21.10 5.48
C LYS A 228 -41.66 20.67 5.53
N GLY A 229 -41.90 19.38 5.30
CA GLY A 229 -43.21 18.75 5.41
C GLY A 229 -44.02 18.72 4.11
N VAL A 230 -43.60 19.47 3.08
CA VAL A 230 -44.18 19.41 1.73
C VAL A 230 -43.92 18.04 1.07
N VAL A 231 -42.75 17.46 1.32
CA VAL A 231 -42.35 16.12 0.87
C VAL A 231 -41.86 15.27 2.05
N ASN A 232 -42.05 13.96 1.94
CA ASN A 232 -41.62 12.98 2.93
C ASN A 232 -40.21 12.47 2.61
N PHE A 233 -39.36 12.46 3.63
CA PHE A 233 -38.06 11.82 3.55
C PHE A 233 -38.20 10.29 3.65
N GLU A 234 -37.83 9.57 2.60
CA GLU A 234 -37.76 8.11 2.61
C GLU A 234 -36.32 7.62 2.81
N TRP A 235 -36.15 6.63 3.70
CA TRP A 235 -34.88 5.94 3.89
C TRP A 235 -34.69 4.88 2.80
N THR A 236 -33.84 5.18 1.82
CA THR A 236 -33.39 4.19 0.84
C THR A 236 -32.08 3.53 1.29
N PHE A 237 -31.80 2.32 0.81
CA PHE A 237 -30.58 1.59 1.17
C PHE A 237 -29.30 2.38 0.85
N LYS A 238 -29.28 3.13 -0.28
CA LYS A 238 -28.18 4.01 -0.65
C LYS A 238 -27.96 5.12 0.39
N ARG A 239 -29.04 5.76 0.88
CA ARG A 239 -28.96 6.81 1.92
C ARG A 239 -28.48 6.24 3.27
N VAL A 240 -28.93 5.05 3.64
CA VAL A 240 -28.45 4.36 4.85
C VAL A 240 -26.96 4.10 4.77
N LEU A 241 -26.46 3.56 3.65
CA LEU A 241 -25.03 3.32 3.46
C LEU A 241 -24.23 4.62 3.47
N ALA A 242 -24.68 5.65 2.77
CA ALA A 242 -24.04 6.97 2.76
C ALA A 242 -23.92 7.58 4.17
N ALA A 243 -24.90 7.31 5.04
CA ALA A 243 -24.84 7.72 6.44
C ALA A 243 -23.92 6.83 7.28
N VAL A 244 -23.99 5.50 7.14
CA VAL A 244 -23.32 4.57 8.06
C VAL A 244 -21.85 4.37 7.72
N VAL A 245 -21.50 4.20 6.44
CA VAL A 245 -20.15 3.82 6.00
C VAL A 245 -19.06 4.79 6.47
N PRO A 246 -19.20 6.13 6.34
CA PRO A 246 -18.21 7.05 6.87
C PRO A 246 -18.00 6.90 8.37
N ARG A 247 -19.10 6.83 9.14
CA ARG A 247 -19.07 6.72 10.61
C ARG A 247 -18.43 5.41 11.06
N ALA A 248 -18.77 4.32 10.39
CA ALA A 248 -18.21 3.02 10.67
C ALA A 248 -16.69 2.99 10.37
N GLY A 249 -16.21 3.72 9.36
CA GLY A 249 -14.79 3.92 9.10
C GLY A 249 -14.02 4.54 10.28
N PHE A 250 -14.64 5.48 11.02
CA PHE A 250 -14.01 6.07 12.22
C PHE A 250 -14.14 5.19 13.46
N VAL A 251 -15.27 4.50 13.63
CA VAL A 251 -15.53 3.64 14.80
C VAL A 251 -14.71 2.36 14.76
N LEU A 252 -14.48 1.79 13.58
CA LEU A 252 -13.76 0.53 13.40
C LEU A 252 -12.37 0.51 14.06
N PRO A 253 -11.44 1.45 13.78
CA PRO A 253 -10.11 1.43 14.41
C PRO A 253 -10.16 1.62 15.94
N ILE A 254 -11.12 2.40 16.46
CA ILE A 254 -11.31 2.58 17.91
C ILE A 254 -11.76 1.25 18.53
N ALA A 255 -12.76 0.60 17.93
CA ALA A 255 -13.27 -0.69 18.40
C ALA A 255 -12.17 -1.78 18.34
N VAL A 256 -11.39 -1.82 17.26
CA VAL A 256 -10.27 -2.76 17.10
C VAL A 256 -9.17 -2.49 18.11
N PHE A 257 -8.82 -1.22 18.35
CA PHE A 257 -7.85 -0.85 19.39
C PHE A 257 -8.29 -1.29 20.78
N LEU A 258 -9.53 -0.97 21.17
CA LEU A 258 -10.08 -1.37 22.46
C LEU A 258 -10.17 -2.89 22.60
N GLY A 259 -10.60 -3.59 21.53
CA GLY A 259 -10.63 -5.05 21.48
C GLY A 259 -9.24 -5.66 21.67
N MET A 260 -8.24 -5.18 20.92
CA MET A 260 -6.86 -5.64 21.05
C MET A 260 -6.26 -5.30 22.41
N LEU A 261 -6.56 -4.13 22.97
CA LEU A 261 -6.13 -3.73 24.30
C LEU A 261 -6.69 -4.66 25.39
N LEU A 262 -7.98 -5.02 25.30
CA LEU A 262 -8.60 -5.97 26.22
C LEU A 262 -8.03 -7.38 26.08
N ILE A 263 -7.79 -7.83 24.85
CA ILE A 263 -7.19 -9.13 24.58
C ILE A 263 -5.75 -9.18 25.12
N TRP A 264 -4.95 -8.14 24.86
CA TRP A 264 -3.60 -8.02 25.38
C TRP A 264 -3.58 -8.00 26.92
N ARG A 265 -4.47 -7.24 27.57
CA ARG A 265 -4.57 -7.23 29.04
C ARG A 265 -4.93 -8.60 29.64
N LYS A 266 -5.68 -9.43 28.92
CA LYS A 266 -6.10 -10.76 29.39
C LYS A 266 -5.12 -11.88 29.03
N ARG A 267 -4.40 -11.77 27.90
CA ARG A 267 -3.64 -12.88 27.30
C ARG A 267 -2.22 -12.55 26.85
N GLY A 268 -1.82 -11.28 26.86
CA GLY A 268 -0.49 -10.83 26.43
C GLY A 268 0.30 -10.11 27.52
N ARG A 269 -0.29 -9.93 28.72
CA ARG A 269 0.41 -9.35 29.86
C ARG A 269 0.99 -10.47 30.72
N ASP A 270 2.26 -10.34 31.06
CA ASP A 270 2.94 -11.24 31.99
C ASP A 270 2.33 -11.15 33.39
N ASP A 271 2.30 -12.29 34.08
CA ASP A 271 1.88 -12.36 35.49
C ASP A 271 2.83 -11.48 36.33
N PRO A 272 2.34 -10.54 37.16
CA PRO A 272 3.20 -9.75 38.04
C PRO A 272 4.05 -10.66 38.93
N SER A 273 5.34 -10.74 38.63
CA SER A 273 6.33 -11.38 39.51
C SER A 273 6.61 -10.52 40.75
N GLY A 274 7.01 -11.17 41.83
CA GLY A 274 7.29 -10.53 43.13
C GLY A 274 8.48 -9.57 43.11
N ALA A 275 8.82 -9.01 44.27
CA ALA A 275 10.01 -8.17 44.40
C ALA A 275 11.29 -9.01 44.22
N HIS A 276 12.15 -8.62 43.28
CA HIS A 276 13.43 -9.28 42.99
C HIS A 276 14.61 -8.33 43.17
N ALA A 277 15.80 -8.88 43.43
CA ALA A 277 17.03 -8.09 43.50
C ALA A 277 17.27 -7.36 42.19
N LYS A 278 17.67 -6.08 42.25
CA LYS A 278 17.95 -5.27 41.05
C LYS A 278 19.21 -5.72 40.30
N TYR A 279 20.13 -6.37 41.00
CA TYR A 279 21.41 -6.88 40.51
C TYR A 279 21.69 -8.26 41.09
N VAL A 280 22.21 -9.16 40.26
CA VAL A 280 22.76 -10.45 40.67
C VAL A 280 24.12 -10.59 39.97
N SER A 281 25.17 -10.99 40.70
CA SER A 281 26.54 -11.07 40.17
C SER A 281 26.85 -12.38 39.45
N GLU A 282 26.02 -13.41 39.65
CA GLU A 282 26.17 -14.74 39.07
C GLU A 282 24.92 -15.14 38.27
N PRO A 283 25.05 -16.04 37.28
CA PRO A 283 23.90 -16.59 36.57
C PRO A 283 22.90 -17.18 37.57
N PRO A 284 21.62 -16.78 37.52
CA PRO A 284 20.62 -17.21 38.50
C PRO A 284 20.19 -18.67 38.34
N SER A 285 20.46 -19.28 37.18
CA SER A 285 20.19 -20.70 36.89
C SER A 285 21.16 -21.23 35.84
N ASP A 286 21.02 -22.51 35.50
CA ASP A 286 21.82 -23.25 34.53
C ASP A 286 21.42 -23.02 33.07
N LEU A 287 20.56 -22.02 32.78
CA LEU A 287 20.15 -21.72 31.42
C LEU A 287 21.35 -21.27 30.60
N SER A 288 21.54 -21.91 29.45
CA SER A 288 22.57 -21.50 28.50
C SER A 288 22.29 -20.10 27.94
N PRO A 289 23.33 -19.39 27.48
CA PRO A 289 23.21 -17.99 27.05
C PRO A 289 22.13 -17.76 26.00
N GLY A 290 22.00 -18.67 25.01
CA GLY A 290 20.97 -18.58 23.98
C GLY A 290 19.53 -18.70 24.51
N LEU A 291 19.29 -19.51 25.55
CA LEU A 291 17.99 -19.61 26.20
C LEU A 291 17.71 -18.42 27.10
N ALA A 292 18.71 -17.96 27.86
CA ALA A 292 18.58 -16.80 28.73
C ALA A 292 18.29 -15.53 27.92
N GLY A 293 18.98 -15.32 26.79
CA GLY A 293 18.72 -14.22 25.86
C GLY A 293 17.28 -14.25 25.32
N ALA A 294 16.87 -15.40 24.77
CA ALA A 294 15.52 -15.59 24.24
C ALA A 294 14.41 -15.43 25.29
N LEU A 295 14.70 -15.75 26.56
CA LEU A 295 13.77 -15.57 27.67
C LEU A 295 13.55 -14.09 28.01
N ILE A 296 14.61 -13.28 27.99
CA ILE A 296 14.52 -11.83 28.25
C ILE A 296 13.87 -11.10 27.07
N ASP A 297 14.29 -11.39 25.85
CA ASP A 297 13.87 -10.63 24.67
C ASP A 297 12.58 -11.18 24.02
N GLU A 298 12.10 -12.36 24.43
CA GLU A 298 11.00 -13.13 23.81
C GLU A 298 11.26 -13.51 22.34
N GLU A 299 12.50 -13.33 21.89
CA GLU A 299 12.94 -13.52 20.52
C GLU A 299 14.23 -14.33 20.48
N ALA A 300 14.28 -15.27 19.55
CA ALA A 300 15.49 -15.98 19.17
C ALA A 300 15.87 -15.58 17.74
N ASN A 301 17.03 -14.96 17.58
CA ASN A 301 17.64 -14.56 16.33
C ASN A 301 19.12 -15.01 16.29
N VAL A 302 19.92 -14.38 15.42
CA VAL A 302 21.33 -14.77 15.23
C VAL A 302 22.17 -14.44 16.45
N THR A 303 21.78 -13.46 17.26
CA THR A 303 22.44 -13.11 18.52
C THR A 303 22.50 -14.32 19.45
N GLU A 304 21.40 -15.05 19.65
CA GLU A 304 21.37 -16.24 20.50
C GLU A 304 22.23 -17.36 19.90
N VAL A 305 22.28 -17.48 18.57
CA VAL A 305 23.17 -18.44 17.88
C VAL A 305 24.63 -18.09 18.13
N THR A 306 25.04 -16.85 17.91
CA THR A 306 26.41 -16.38 18.15
C THR A 306 26.82 -16.54 19.61
N ALA A 307 25.96 -16.16 20.56
CA ALA A 307 26.19 -16.38 21.99
C ALA A 307 26.43 -17.86 22.31
N THR A 308 25.70 -18.77 21.66
CA THR A 308 25.87 -20.21 21.82
C THR A 308 27.20 -20.69 21.26
N ILE A 309 27.63 -20.19 20.09
CA ILE A 309 28.94 -20.53 19.52
C ILE A 309 30.07 -20.11 20.46
N VAL A 310 29.98 -18.92 21.06
CA VAL A 310 30.97 -18.44 22.04
C VAL A 310 30.93 -19.26 23.33
N ASP A 311 29.75 -19.69 23.81
CA ASP A 311 29.66 -20.60 24.96
C ASP A 311 30.24 -21.99 24.68
N LEU A 312 30.04 -22.54 23.47
CA LEU A 312 30.66 -23.79 23.06
C LEU A 312 32.19 -23.68 23.02
N ALA A 313 32.72 -22.54 22.58
CA ALA A 313 34.15 -22.27 22.60
C ALA A 313 34.70 -22.19 24.04
N ARG A 314 34.02 -21.43 24.90
CA ARG A 314 34.34 -21.36 26.34
C ARG A 314 34.31 -22.72 27.02
N ARG A 315 33.38 -23.62 26.65
CA ARG A 315 33.29 -25.00 27.17
C ARG A 315 34.29 -25.98 26.54
N GLY A 316 35.18 -25.49 25.67
CA GLY A 316 36.25 -26.26 25.03
C GLY A 316 35.75 -27.27 23.99
N TYR A 317 34.61 -27.01 23.35
CA TYR A 317 34.16 -27.82 22.20
C TYR A 317 34.74 -27.29 20.88
N ILE A 318 35.00 -25.99 20.81
CA ILE A 318 35.38 -25.28 19.58
C ILE A 318 36.51 -24.29 19.88
N ASP A 319 37.49 -24.18 18.98
CA ASP A 319 38.43 -23.06 18.93
C ASP A 319 38.08 -22.11 17.79
N MET A 320 38.34 -20.82 17.99
CA MET A 320 38.19 -19.78 16.98
C MET A 320 39.57 -19.24 16.59
N VAL A 321 40.02 -19.55 15.38
CA VAL A 321 41.29 -19.08 14.82
C VAL A 321 41.01 -18.01 13.79
N GLU A 322 41.61 -16.82 13.95
CA GLU A 322 41.52 -15.76 12.95
C GLU A 322 42.69 -15.85 11.97
N ASP A 323 42.38 -15.92 10.67
CA ASP A 323 43.33 -15.99 9.55
C ASP A 323 43.19 -14.76 8.63
N LYS A 324 44.29 -14.35 7.96
CA LYS A 324 44.25 -13.35 6.88
C LYS A 324 44.52 -13.99 5.51
N GLU A 325 43.64 -13.74 4.54
CA GLU A 325 43.91 -13.99 3.11
C GLU A 325 44.37 -12.67 2.42
N GLY A 326 45.64 -12.55 2.02
CA GLY A 326 46.12 -11.53 1.08
C GLY A 326 46.70 -10.20 1.64
N LYS A 327 47.05 -9.27 0.73
CA LYS A 327 47.72 -7.97 1.02
C LYS A 327 46.85 -7.04 1.88
N LEU A 328 47.48 -6.35 2.84
CA LEU A 328 47.13 -5.27 3.79
C LEU A 328 45.67 -4.74 4.01
N PHE A 329 44.66 -5.08 3.21
CA PHE A 329 43.28 -4.55 3.28
C PHE A 329 42.16 -5.61 3.14
N THR A 330 42.47 -6.92 3.15
CA THR A 330 41.43 -7.97 3.09
C THR A 330 40.76 -8.23 4.45
N LYS A 331 39.45 -8.51 4.44
CA LYS A 331 38.67 -8.93 5.63
C LYS A 331 39.25 -10.21 6.23
N SER A 332 39.35 -10.28 7.56
CA SER A 332 39.78 -11.49 8.27
C SER A 332 38.78 -12.64 8.09
N ILE A 333 39.30 -13.87 8.02
CA ILE A 333 38.53 -15.10 7.95
C ILE A 333 38.61 -15.75 9.33
N MET A 334 37.48 -16.22 9.87
CA MET A 334 37.45 -16.95 11.12
C MET A 334 37.29 -18.44 10.81
N THR A 335 38.16 -19.27 11.36
CA THR A 335 38.15 -20.71 11.23
C THR A 335 37.76 -21.33 12.57
N PHE A 336 36.65 -22.07 12.58
CA PHE A 336 36.17 -22.82 13.72
C PHE A 336 36.78 -24.23 13.68
N ARG A 337 37.44 -24.66 14.75
CA ARG A 337 38.01 -26.02 14.87
C ARG A 337 37.29 -26.80 15.97
N LYS A 338 36.85 -28.02 15.67
CA LYS A 338 36.28 -28.95 16.64
C LYS A 338 37.39 -29.56 17.49
N LEU A 339 37.25 -29.50 18.82
CA LEU A 339 38.25 -30.00 19.77
C LEU A 339 37.91 -31.37 20.37
N LYS A 340 36.62 -31.67 20.49
CA LYS A 340 36.09 -32.92 21.05
C LYS A 340 34.73 -33.24 20.46
N GLU A 341 34.28 -34.48 20.65
CA GLU A 341 32.93 -34.88 20.27
C GLU A 341 31.85 -34.11 21.05
N PHE A 342 30.75 -33.81 20.37
CA PHE A 342 29.66 -33.02 20.93
C PHE A 342 28.75 -33.87 21.82
N ASP A 343 29.09 -33.97 23.11
CA ASP A 343 28.14 -34.37 24.15
C ASP A 343 27.24 -33.17 24.51
N LEU A 344 26.31 -32.86 23.59
CA LEU A 344 25.39 -31.72 23.65
C LEU A 344 23.96 -32.20 23.38
N SER A 345 22.96 -31.44 23.83
CA SER A 345 21.56 -31.73 23.56
C SER A 345 20.80 -30.50 23.07
N GLY A 346 19.54 -30.70 22.65
CA GLY A 346 18.64 -29.61 22.31
C GLY A 346 19.13 -28.74 21.15
N PHE A 347 19.02 -27.42 21.32
CA PHE A 347 19.42 -26.45 20.30
C PHE A 347 20.96 -26.29 20.18
N GLU A 348 21.73 -26.53 21.25
CA GLU A 348 23.20 -26.41 21.23
C GLU A 348 23.81 -27.43 20.27
N LEU A 349 23.32 -28.68 20.29
CA LEU A 349 23.72 -29.71 19.35
C LEU A 349 23.37 -29.33 17.90
N LYS A 350 22.24 -28.65 17.68
CA LYS A 350 21.88 -28.15 16.34
C LYS A 350 22.81 -27.04 15.86
N VAL A 351 23.25 -26.15 16.74
CA VAL A 351 24.26 -25.13 16.42
C VAL A 351 25.57 -25.80 16.03
N ALA A 352 26.04 -26.76 16.84
CA ALA A 352 27.28 -27.48 16.59
C ALA A 352 27.25 -28.26 15.26
N ASN A 353 26.17 -29.00 14.98
CA ASN A 353 25.98 -29.74 13.73
C ASN A 353 25.76 -28.84 12.50
N ALA A 354 25.29 -27.60 12.70
CA ALA A 354 25.16 -26.63 11.61
C ALA A 354 26.50 -25.96 11.27
N LEU A 355 27.40 -25.85 12.26
CA LEU A 355 28.77 -25.36 12.05
C LEU A 355 29.65 -26.41 11.37
N PHE A 356 29.58 -27.66 11.85
CA PHE A 356 30.44 -28.75 11.36
C PHE A 356 29.61 -29.78 10.60
N SER A 357 29.88 -29.92 9.30
CA SER A 357 29.40 -31.07 8.51
C SER A 357 29.98 -32.37 9.07
N LYS A 358 29.26 -33.49 8.91
CA LYS A 358 29.60 -34.80 9.52
C LYS A 358 31.06 -35.25 9.40
N ASP A 359 31.77 -34.82 8.37
CA ASP A 359 33.13 -35.28 8.04
C ASP A 359 34.20 -34.18 8.15
N LYS A 360 33.90 -33.03 8.78
CA LYS A 360 34.83 -31.90 8.91
C LYS A 360 35.02 -31.46 10.36
N ASP A 361 36.27 -31.48 10.80
CA ASP A 361 36.68 -30.95 12.12
C ASP A 361 37.09 -29.47 12.07
N SER A 362 37.08 -28.85 10.89
CA SER A 362 37.41 -27.43 10.72
C SER A 362 36.55 -26.79 9.63
N VAL A 363 35.97 -25.62 9.92
CA VAL A 363 35.10 -24.88 9.00
C VAL A 363 35.37 -23.38 9.09
N SER A 364 35.55 -22.72 7.95
CA SER A 364 35.80 -21.28 7.89
C SER A 364 34.51 -20.46 7.65
N THR A 365 34.52 -19.17 8.01
CA THR A 365 33.42 -18.25 7.67
C THR A 365 33.16 -18.16 6.17
N LYS A 366 34.17 -18.39 5.33
CA LYS A 366 34.01 -18.45 3.87
C LYS A 366 33.10 -19.60 3.43
N GLU A 367 33.23 -20.75 4.07
CA GLU A 367 32.39 -21.93 3.83
C GLU A 367 30.98 -21.78 4.41
N LEU A 368 30.86 -21.08 5.55
CA LEU A 368 29.56 -20.81 6.17
C LEU A 368 28.76 -19.75 5.41
N LYS A 369 29.44 -18.84 4.72
CA LYS A 369 28.83 -17.74 3.97
C LYS A 369 27.84 -18.30 2.94
N ASN A 370 26.62 -17.76 2.89
CA ASN A 370 25.55 -18.21 2.00
C ASN A 370 25.05 -19.66 2.22
N HIS A 371 25.53 -20.35 3.26
CA HIS A 371 25.11 -21.72 3.59
C HIS A 371 24.44 -21.80 4.96
N PHE A 372 25.03 -21.18 5.98
CA PHE A 372 24.55 -21.29 7.36
C PHE A 372 23.17 -20.67 7.60
N TYR A 373 22.77 -19.65 6.82
CA TYR A 373 21.48 -18.96 6.99
C TYR A 373 20.26 -19.92 6.96
N LYS A 374 20.37 -21.04 6.23
CA LYS A 374 19.33 -22.08 6.15
C LYS A 374 19.11 -22.80 7.48
N HIS A 375 20.12 -22.83 8.34
CA HIS A 375 20.10 -23.48 9.66
C HIS A 375 19.68 -22.54 10.78
N VAL A 376 19.81 -21.21 10.60
CA VAL A 376 19.43 -20.20 11.60
C VAL A 376 17.98 -20.38 12.05
N GLN A 377 17.01 -20.40 11.13
CA GLN A 377 15.60 -20.51 11.49
C GLN A 377 15.27 -21.83 12.21
N PRO A 378 15.72 -23.02 11.75
CA PRO A 378 15.59 -24.27 12.50
C PRO A 378 16.19 -24.25 13.91
N ILE A 379 17.30 -23.53 14.11
CA ILE A 379 17.93 -23.35 15.43
C ILE A 379 17.06 -22.44 16.31
N CYS A 380 16.63 -21.28 15.82
CA CYS A 380 15.72 -20.39 16.54
C CYS A 380 14.42 -21.12 16.94
N ASN A 381 13.86 -21.94 16.05
CA ASN A 381 12.69 -22.77 16.36
C ASN A 381 12.96 -23.75 17.50
N ALA A 382 14.18 -24.32 17.58
CA ALA A 382 14.58 -25.20 18.67
C ALA A 382 14.68 -24.43 20.00
N ILE A 383 15.26 -23.23 20.00
CA ILE A 383 15.29 -22.33 21.16
C ILE A 383 13.87 -22.03 21.64
N TYR A 384 12.96 -21.61 20.75
CA TYR A 384 11.57 -21.34 21.10
C TYR A 384 10.84 -22.56 21.68
N ASN A 385 11.08 -23.75 21.12
CA ASN A 385 10.48 -24.98 21.63
C ASN A 385 11.03 -25.34 23.02
N GLU A 386 12.31 -25.09 23.27
CA GLU A 386 12.95 -25.42 24.53
C GLU A 386 12.55 -24.45 25.67
N VAL A 387 12.49 -23.13 25.41
CA VAL A 387 11.97 -22.18 26.41
C VAL A 387 10.51 -22.46 26.75
N THR A 388 9.74 -22.98 25.78
CA THR A 388 8.35 -23.40 26.00
C THR A 388 8.26 -24.71 26.77
N SER A 389 9.07 -25.73 26.43
CA SER A 389 9.05 -27.04 27.12
C SER A 389 9.53 -26.96 28.57
N ARG A 390 10.42 -26.01 28.89
CA ARG A 390 10.85 -25.68 30.26
C ARG A 390 9.77 -24.93 31.07
N GLY A 391 8.66 -24.57 30.41
CA GLY A 391 7.48 -23.95 31.02
C GLY A 391 7.60 -22.44 31.23
N PHE A 392 8.48 -21.73 30.50
CA PHE A 392 8.62 -20.27 30.63
C PHE A 392 7.58 -19.47 29.85
N PHE A 393 7.02 -20.04 28.78
CA PHE A 393 5.95 -19.43 27.99
C PHE A 393 4.73 -20.36 27.91
N TYR A 394 3.51 -19.80 27.91
CA TYR A 394 2.28 -20.58 27.77
C TYR A 394 2.15 -21.27 26.39
N GLY A 395 2.85 -20.74 25.39
CA GLY A 395 2.96 -21.32 24.07
C GLY A 395 4.18 -20.78 23.35
N ASN A 396 4.55 -21.42 22.24
CA ASN A 396 5.70 -21.00 21.45
C ASN A 396 5.55 -19.54 20.97
N PRO A 397 6.43 -18.60 21.39
CA PRO A 397 6.30 -17.17 21.09
C PRO A 397 6.19 -16.86 19.60
N GLN A 398 6.98 -17.55 18.78
CA GLN A 398 6.95 -17.38 17.33
C GLN A 398 5.62 -17.82 16.72
N LYS A 399 5.06 -18.95 17.16
CA LYS A 399 3.75 -19.43 16.66
C LYS A 399 2.61 -18.48 17.07
N VAL A 400 2.64 -17.94 18.29
CA VAL A 400 1.66 -16.96 18.77
C VAL A 400 1.72 -15.70 17.90
N ARG A 401 2.93 -15.16 17.67
CA ARG A 401 3.13 -14.00 16.80
C ARG A 401 2.64 -14.26 15.37
N GLN A 402 3.04 -15.39 14.77
CA GLN A 402 2.61 -15.78 13.42
C GLN A 402 1.09 -15.89 13.30
N ARG A 403 0.40 -16.41 14.33
CA ARG A 403 -1.06 -16.46 14.36
C ARG A 403 -1.70 -15.07 14.35
N TRP A 404 -1.14 -14.12 15.09
CA TRP A 404 -1.65 -12.74 15.09
C TRP A 404 -1.34 -12.00 13.78
N VAL A 405 -0.17 -12.24 13.19
CA VAL A 405 0.17 -11.74 11.86
C VAL A 405 -0.78 -12.33 10.80
N SER A 406 -1.09 -13.63 10.86
CA SER A 406 -2.04 -14.24 9.90
C SER A 406 -3.46 -13.70 10.07
N ILE A 407 -3.90 -13.41 11.30
CA ILE A 407 -5.16 -12.70 11.57
C ILE A 407 -5.14 -11.30 10.94
N ALA A 408 -4.04 -10.54 11.11
CA ALA A 408 -3.92 -9.21 10.51
C ALA A 408 -3.98 -9.25 8.98
N ILE A 409 -3.30 -10.22 8.35
CA ILE A 409 -3.33 -10.42 6.89
C ILE A 409 -4.73 -10.82 6.43
N GLY A 410 -5.39 -11.75 7.13
CA GLY A 410 -6.78 -12.13 6.83
C GLY A 410 -7.74 -10.95 6.93
N ALA A 411 -7.61 -10.13 7.97
CA ALA A 411 -8.39 -8.91 8.14
C ALA A 411 -8.13 -7.91 7.00
N ALA A 412 -6.87 -7.75 6.57
CA ALA A 412 -6.50 -6.88 5.46
C ALA A 412 -7.17 -7.32 4.14
N ILE A 413 -7.20 -8.62 3.86
CA ILE A 413 -7.85 -9.16 2.66
C ILE A 413 -9.36 -8.91 2.71
N VAL A 414 -10.01 -9.20 3.82
CA VAL A 414 -11.48 -9.03 3.96
C VAL A 414 -11.87 -7.56 3.89
N LEU A 415 -11.23 -6.70 4.70
CA LEU A 415 -11.56 -5.27 4.74
C LEU A 415 -11.15 -4.55 3.45
N GLY A 416 -10.04 -4.94 2.84
CA GLY A 416 -9.59 -4.43 1.54
C GLY A 416 -10.55 -4.83 0.42
N GLY A 417 -10.98 -6.10 0.38
CA GLY A 417 -11.97 -6.58 -0.58
C GLY A 417 -13.32 -5.87 -0.44
N LEU A 418 -13.77 -5.64 0.80
CA LEU A 418 -14.99 -4.86 1.06
C LEU A 418 -14.85 -3.40 0.62
N SER A 419 -13.70 -2.78 0.89
CA SER A 419 -13.41 -1.40 0.45
C SER A 419 -13.39 -1.28 -1.07
N PHE A 420 -12.80 -2.27 -1.76
CA PHE A 420 -12.78 -2.34 -3.22
C PHE A 420 -14.18 -2.50 -3.81
N LEU A 421 -15.01 -3.36 -3.21
CA LEU A 421 -16.41 -3.52 -3.60
C LEU A 421 -17.19 -2.22 -3.41
N MET A 422 -17.03 -1.53 -2.27
CA MET A 422 -17.67 -0.24 -2.04
C MET A 422 -17.26 0.82 -3.05
N ALA A 423 -15.99 0.87 -3.43
CA ALA A 423 -15.50 1.78 -4.46
C ALA A 423 -16.08 1.45 -5.85
N THR A 424 -16.23 0.16 -6.19
CA THR A 424 -16.78 -0.29 -7.48
C THR A 424 -18.24 0.11 -7.66
N TYR A 425 -19.02 0.13 -6.57
CA TYR A 425 -20.43 0.54 -6.56
C TYR A 425 -20.63 2.01 -6.18
N ASP A 426 -19.57 2.82 -6.18
CA ASP A 426 -19.57 4.25 -5.82
C ASP A 426 -20.34 4.55 -4.51
N ILE A 427 -20.13 3.71 -3.50
CA ILE A 427 -20.79 3.89 -2.20
C ILE A 427 -20.17 5.11 -1.51
N ALA A 428 -21.00 6.13 -1.26
CA ALA A 428 -20.59 7.34 -0.58
C ALA A 428 -19.85 7.04 0.74
N GLY A 429 -18.67 7.63 0.89
CA GLY A 429 -17.84 7.48 2.09
C GLY A 429 -16.92 6.25 2.12
N TRP A 430 -16.83 5.48 1.04
CA TRP A 430 -15.93 4.32 0.94
C TRP A 430 -14.47 4.65 1.30
N GLY A 431 -14.00 5.87 0.99
CA GLY A 431 -12.65 6.33 1.32
C GLY A 431 -12.37 6.38 2.83
N TYR A 432 -13.34 6.86 3.63
CA TYR A 432 -13.23 6.87 5.09
C TYR A 432 -13.21 5.45 5.66
N TRP A 433 -14.03 4.55 5.11
CA TRP A 433 -14.02 3.13 5.46
C TRP A 433 -12.68 2.46 5.15
N ALA A 434 -12.11 2.72 3.97
CA ALA A 434 -10.83 2.18 3.55
C ALA A 434 -9.69 2.66 4.48
N PHE A 435 -9.67 3.95 4.82
CA PHE A 435 -8.70 4.51 5.76
C PHE A 435 -8.82 3.85 7.14
N GLY A 436 -10.04 3.77 7.70
CA GLY A 436 -10.30 3.12 8.98
C GLY A 436 -9.88 1.65 9.01
N SER A 437 -10.08 0.95 7.90
CA SER A 437 -9.67 -0.44 7.71
C SER A 437 -8.15 -0.62 7.75
N ILE A 438 -7.41 0.24 7.05
CA ILE A 438 -5.93 0.21 7.05
C ILE A 438 -5.41 0.44 8.47
N VAL A 439 -5.91 1.47 9.15
CA VAL A 439 -5.51 1.77 10.54
C VAL A 439 -5.80 0.58 11.46
N SER A 440 -6.95 -0.07 11.31
CA SER A 440 -7.33 -1.26 12.08
C SER A 440 -6.37 -2.43 11.87
N VAL A 441 -5.94 -2.69 10.64
CA VAL A 441 -4.96 -3.75 10.34
C VAL A 441 -3.61 -3.43 10.98
N VAL A 442 -3.15 -2.18 10.88
CA VAL A 442 -1.90 -1.73 11.51
C VAL A 442 -1.96 -1.91 13.02
N ILE A 443 -3.09 -1.60 13.66
CA ILE A 443 -3.28 -1.83 15.10
C ILE A 443 -3.08 -3.31 15.44
N VAL A 444 -3.77 -4.23 14.75
CA VAL A 444 -3.61 -5.68 15.00
C VAL A 444 -2.16 -6.12 14.78
N PHE A 445 -1.49 -5.61 13.74
CA PHE A 445 -0.10 -5.90 13.45
C PHE A 445 0.85 -5.42 14.56
N VAL A 446 0.67 -4.19 15.07
CA VAL A 446 1.47 -3.64 16.18
C VAL A 446 1.28 -4.45 17.45
N PHE A 447 0.07 -4.90 17.74
CA PHE A 447 -0.18 -5.76 18.90
C PHE A 447 0.42 -7.16 18.74
N SER A 448 0.56 -7.68 17.51
CA SER A 448 1.06 -9.04 17.27
C SER A 448 2.43 -9.34 17.91
N SER A 449 3.31 -8.32 18.01
CA SER A 449 4.62 -8.46 18.65
C SER A 449 4.55 -8.60 20.17
N LYS A 450 3.49 -8.08 20.81
CA LYS A 450 3.29 -8.04 22.26
C LYS A 450 2.35 -9.13 22.79
N MET A 451 1.93 -10.05 21.93
CA MET A 451 0.99 -11.11 22.28
C MET A 451 1.59 -12.39 22.88
N PRO A 452 2.87 -12.76 22.65
CA PRO A 452 3.49 -13.83 23.44
C PRO A 452 3.38 -13.55 24.94
N GLN A 453 3.13 -14.60 25.74
CA GLN A 453 2.90 -14.45 27.18
C GLN A 453 3.80 -15.41 27.95
N ARG A 454 4.54 -14.86 28.93
CA ARG A 454 5.31 -15.66 29.88
C ARG A 454 4.38 -16.30 30.92
N THR A 455 4.76 -17.48 31.41
CA THR A 455 4.14 -18.07 32.61
C THR A 455 4.64 -17.37 33.87
N ALA A 456 4.02 -17.63 35.02
CA ALA A 456 4.53 -17.13 36.31
C ALA A 456 6.01 -17.52 36.54
N LYS A 457 6.36 -18.78 36.24
CA LYS A 457 7.75 -19.28 36.29
C LYS A 457 8.66 -18.51 35.32
N GLY A 458 8.21 -18.29 34.09
CA GLY A 458 8.97 -17.53 33.09
C GLY A 458 9.18 -16.08 33.49
N ALA A 459 8.14 -15.40 33.99
CA ALA A 459 8.22 -14.01 34.42
C ALA A 459 9.16 -13.82 35.63
N GLU A 460 9.15 -14.76 36.58
CA GLU A 460 10.09 -14.78 37.71
C GLU A 460 11.53 -14.97 37.22
N GLU A 461 11.74 -15.96 36.36
CA GLU A 461 13.06 -16.28 35.82
C GLU A 461 13.61 -15.12 34.98
N THR A 462 12.79 -14.51 34.13
CA THR A 462 13.15 -13.30 33.36
C THR A 462 13.62 -12.18 34.27
N LYS A 463 12.98 -11.93 35.42
CA LYS A 463 13.42 -10.87 36.36
C LYS A 463 14.80 -11.15 36.95
N LYS A 464 15.10 -12.40 37.28
CA LYS A 464 16.44 -12.80 37.76
C LYS A 464 17.50 -12.58 36.69
N TRP A 465 17.20 -12.96 35.45
CA TRP A 465 18.10 -12.73 34.32
C TRP A 465 18.24 -11.25 33.94
N GLU A 466 17.19 -10.45 34.08
CA GLU A 466 17.26 -8.99 33.94
C GLU A 466 18.20 -8.36 34.99
N ALA A 467 18.18 -8.86 36.22
CA ALA A 467 19.09 -8.42 37.27
C ALA A 467 20.55 -8.77 36.99
N PHE A 468 20.81 -9.97 36.43
CA PHE A 468 22.14 -10.34 35.96
C PHE A 468 22.58 -9.51 34.74
N ARG A 469 21.67 -9.25 33.77
CA ARG A 469 21.93 -8.32 32.66
C ARG A 469 22.30 -6.92 33.16
N ASN A 470 21.61 -6.41 34.19
CA ASN A 470 21.94 -5.12 34.79
C ASN A 470 23.34 -5.11 35.42
N TYR A 471 23.76 -6.21 36.03
CA TYR A 471 25.12 -6.36 36.56
C TYR A 471 26.18 -6.34 35.46
N LEU A 472 25.94 -7.04 34.33
CA LEU A 472 26.85 -7.03 33.19
C LEU A 472 26.95 -5.65 32.50
N ARG A 473 25.88 -4.85 32.58
CA ARG A 473 25.86 -3.48 32.03
C ARG A 473 26.49 -2.44 32.96
N ASP A 474 26.54 -2.69 34.28
CA ASP A 474 27.05 -1.71 35.25
C ASP A 474 28.59 -1.74 35.30
N LEU A 475 29.19 -0.60 34.97
CA LEU A 475 30.64 -0.41 34.89
C LEU A 475 31.29 -0.15 36.26
N THR A 476 30.52 0.19 37.30
CA THR A 476 31.04 0.79 38.54
C THR A 476 31.42 -0.19 39.65
N ARG A 477 31.05 -1.48 39.53
CA ARG A 477 31.09 -2.43 40.65
C ARG A 477 32.20 -3.47 40.48
N PHE A 478 33.41 -3.20 40.94
CA PHE A 478 34.46 -4.23 41.13
C PHE A 478 34.70 -4.52 42.60
N GLN A 479 35.00 -5.80 42.93
CA GLN A 479 35.62 -6.18 44.20
C GLN A 479 36.82 -7.12 44.09
N ASP A 480 37.29 -7.55 42.91
CA ASP A 480 38.58 -8.27 42.87
C ASP A 480 39.25 -8.32 41.49
N MET A 481 40.58 -8.11 41.44
CA MET A 481 41.40 -8.15 40.21
C MET A 481 41.80 -9.57 39.82
N SER A 482 41.92 -10.48 40.79
CA SER A 482 42.44 -11.84 40.56
C SER A 482 41.47 -12.76 39.82
N SER A 483 40.16 -12.49 39.88
CA SER A 483 39.09 -13.25 39.20
C SER A 483 38.59 -12.59 37.91
N ALA A 484 39.18 -11.46 37.50
CA ALA A 484 38.70 -10.65 36.37
C ALA A 484 38.74 -11.41 35.03
N LYS A 485 39.81 -12.17 34.77
CA LYS A 485 39.95 -12.99 33.55
C LYS A 485 38.87 -14.07 33.47
N GLU A 486 38.75 -14.86 34.54
CA GLU A 486 37.80 -15.95 34.60
C GLU A 486 36.36 -15.42 34.45
N THR A 487 36.05 -14.31 35.11
CA THR A 487 34.73 -13.66 35.03
C THR A 487 34.45 -13.12 33.62
N PHE A 488 35.43 -12.49 32.97
CA PHE A 488 35.30 -11.98 31.61
C PHE A 488 34.94 -13.09 30.62
N GLU A 489 35.74 -14.17 30.58
CA GLU A 489 35.50 -15.31 29.70
C GLU A 489 34.18 -16.03 30.02
N LYS A 490 33.85 -16.15 31.32
CA LYS A 490 32.65 -16.85 31.80
C LYS A 490 31.36 -16.15 31.39
N TYR A 491 31.32 -14.81 31.40
CA TYR A 491 30.09 -14.06 31.16
C TYR A 491 29.99 -13.41 29.77
N LEU A 492 31.05 -13.43 28.97
CA LEU A 492 31.02 -12.93 27.60
C LEU A 492 29.88 -13.54 26.74
N PRO A 493 29.63 -14.86 26.76
CA PRO A 493 28.49 -15.43 26.02
C PRO A 493 27.13 -14.82 26.42
N TYR A 494 26.92 -14.60 27.72
CA TYR A 494 25.69 -13.98 28.24
C TYR A 494 25.59 -12.51 27.87
N ALA A 495 26.71 -11.78 27.91
CA ALA A 495 26.74 -10.38 27.49
C ALA A 495 26.33 -10.22 26.03
N ILE A 496 26.77 -11.14 25.14
CA ILE A 496 26.35 -11.20 23.73
C ILE A 496 24.85 -11.51 23.62
N ALA A 497 24.38 -12.55 24.32
CA ALA A 497 22.95 -12.91 24.34
C ALA A 497 22.04 -11.77 24.81
N PHE A 498 22.49 -10.95 25.76
CA PHE A 498 21.74 -9.81 26.26
C PHE A 498 22.01 -8.49 25.51
N ARG A 499 22.87 -8.51 24.48
CA ARG A 499 23.29 -7.34 23.70
C ARG A 499 23.94 -6.23 24.53
N VAL A 500 24.68 -6.60 25.56
CA VAL A 500 25.44 -5.69 26.45
C VAL A 500 26.95 -5.96 26.40
N GLU A 501 27.42 -6.69 25.40
CA GLU A 501 28.83 -7.07 25.23
C GLU A 501 29.77 -5.86 25.17
N LYS A 502 29.35 -4.75 24.55
CA LYS A 502 30.15 -3.53 24.50
C LYS A 502 30.38 -2.91 25.86
N ASP A 503 29.34 -2.84 26.69
CA ASP A 503 29.43 -2.33 28.06
C ASP A 503 30.25 -3.29 28.93
N TRP A 504 30.02 -4.60 28.77
CA TRP A 504 30.77 -5.64 29.47
C TRP A 504 32.27 -5.57 29.19
N VAL A 505 32.69 -5.26 27.96
CA VAL A 505 34.10 -5.19 27.58
C VAL A 505 34.76 -3.91 28.04
N ARG A 506 34.05 -2.77 27.90
CA ARG A 506 34.52 -1.46 28.42
C ARG A 506 34.92 -1.56 29.88
N ARG A 507 34.20 -2.38 30.64
CA ARG A 507 34.49 -2.64 32.05
C ARG A 507 35.88 -3.23 32.31
N PHE A 508 36.51 -3.91 31.36
CA PHE A 508 37.83 -4.54 31.54
C PHE A 508 38.96 -3.82 30.81
N GLN A 509 38.70 -2.74 30.07
CA GLN A 509 39.71 -2.04 29.25
C GLN A 509 40.97 -1.66 30.05
N ASP A 510 40.80 -1.23 31.29
CA ASP A 510 41.91 -0.78 32.15
C ASP A 510 42.68 -1.93 32.83
N MET A 511 42.24 -3.19 32.69
CA MET A 511 42.67 -4.32 33.55
C MET A 511 43.66 -5.32 32.92
N GLN A 512 44.26 -5.04 31.75
CA GLN A 512 45.25 -5.92 31.07
C GLN A 512 44.92 -7.43 31.11
N VAL A 513 43.65 -7.78 30.92
CA VAL A 513 43.17 -9.17 30.91
C VAL A 513 43.70 -9.88 29.66
N PRO A 514 44.31 -11.08 29.77
CA PRO A 514 44.80 -11.81 28.60
C PRO A 514 43.66 -12.34 27.72
N ALA A 515 43.94 -12.59 26.44
CA ALA A 515 42.96 -13.12 25.50
C ALA A 515 42.34 -14.46 25.98
N PRO A 516 41.05 -14.73 25.65
CA PRO A 516 40.44 -16.01 25.94
C PRO A 516 41.22 -17.17 25.33
N THR A 517 41.33 -18.29 26.05
CA THR A 517 42.15 -19.43 25.62
C THR A 517 41.68 -20.08 24.32
N TRP A 518 40.39 -19.97 24.01
CA TRP A 518 39.74 -20.50 22.81
C TRP A 518 39.76 -19.55 21.60
N TYR A 519 40.28 -18.31 21.76
CA TYR A 519 40.38 -17.33 20.69
C TYR A 519 41.83 -17.05 20.34
N HIS A 520 42.18 -17.29 19.07
CA HIS A 520 43.53 -17.08 18.55
C HIS A 520 43.52 -15.94 17.54
N PRO A 521 43.83 -14.69 17.97
CA PRO A 521 43.91 -13.56 17.07
C PRO A 521 45.13 -13.66 16.14
N VAL A 522 45.06 -13.00 14.99
CA VAL A 522 46.20 -12.87 14.07
C VAL A 522 47.34 -12.11 14.77
N PHE A 523 48.54 -12.71 14.80
CA PHE A 523 49.74 -12.05 15.32
C PHE A 523 50.11 -10.85 14.43
N ILE A 524 49.91 -9.63 14.94
CA ILE A 524 50.46 -8.41 14.34
C ILE A 524 51.66 -8.04 15.21
N PRO A 525 52.92 -8.22 14.74
CA PRO A 525 54.04 -7.62 15.43
C PRO A 525 53.90 -6.10 15.30
N THR A 526 53.38 -5.44 16.33
CA THR A 526 53.48 -4.00 16.47
C THR A 526 54.95 -3.66 16.66
N TYR A 527 55.61 -3.18 15.61
CA TYR A 527 56.87 -2.47 15.74
C TYR A 527 56.61 -1.18 16.52
N THR A 528 56.66 -1.24 17.86
CA THR A 528 56.89 -0.06 18.68
C THR A 528 58.36 0.32 18.52
N GLY A 529 58.68 0.93 17.39
CA GLY A 529 59.97 1.56 17.15
C GLY A 529 60.10 2.80 18.03
N GLY A 530 60.72 2.63 19.19
CA GLY A 530 61.27 3.75 19.94
C GLY A 530 62.44 4.34 19.14
N LEU A 531 62.23 5.47 18.48
CA LEU A 531 63.31 6.30 17.96
C LEU A 531 63.57 7.46 18.93
N SER A 532 64.26 7.14 20.01
CA SER A 532 65.22 8.03 20.65
C SER A 532 66.62 7.61 20.21
N GLY A 533 67.39 8.50 19.58
CA GLY A 533 68.82 8.29 19.41
C GLY A 533 69.33 8.42 17.97
N THR A 534 69.92 9.57 17.71
CA THR A 534 70.81 9.89 16.58
C THR A 534 71.97 8.90 16.45
N GLY A 535 72.29 8.45 15.22
CA GLY A 535 73.53 7.72 14.95
C GLY A 535 73.70 7.30 13.49
N ARG A 536 74.72 7.85 12.82
CA ARG A 536 75.14 7.55 11.45
C ARG A 536 75.83 6.18 11.35
N ALA A 537 75.79 5.65 10.12
CA ALA A 537 76.85 4.93 9.40
C ALA A 537 76.88 3.38 9.41
N ALA A 538 77.00 2.88 8.17
CA ALA A 538 77.89 1.83 7.68
C ALA A 538 77.60 0.34 7.96
N GLY A 539 77.28 -0.37 6.87
CA GLY A 539 78.00 -1.55 6.36
C GLY A 539 78.14 -2.81 7.23
N GLY A 540 77.71 -3.95 6.67
CA GLY A 540 78.28 -5.26 7.05
C GLY A 540 77.28 -6.40 7.19
N THR A 541 77.37 -7.35 6.26
CA THR A 541 77.31 -8.83 6.41
C THR A 541 76.30 -9.51 7.36
N THR A 542 75.53 -10.41 6.74
CA THR A 542 75.11 -11.76 7.22
C THR A 542 75.53 -12.18 8.63
N ASP A 543 74.55 -12.41 9.51
CA ASP A 543 74.19 -13.70 10.15
C ASP A 543 73.43 -13.46 11.48
N GLY A 544 72.59 -14.40 11.90
CA GLY A 544 72.16 -14.54 13.29
C GLY A 544 70.73 -14.07 13.66
N THR A 545 69.87 -15.06 13.92
CA THR A 545 68.85 -15.08 14.99
C THR A 545 67.94 -13.85 15.17
N LEU A 546 66.70 -13.93 14.69
CA LEU A 546 65.64 -13.01 15.12
C LEU A 546 65.28 -13.28 16.60
N PRO A 547 65.31 -12.26 17.48
CA PRO A 547 64.92 -12.43 18.88
C PRO A 547 63.42 -12.62 18.99
N MET A 548 62.99 -13.64 19.74
CA MET A 548 61.64 -13.73 20.32
C MET A 548 61.45 -12.57 21.31
N GLY A 549 61.02 -11.41 20.80
CA GLY A 549 60.64 -10.25 21.60
C GLY A 549 59.22 -10.43 22.13
N GLY A 550 59.09 -10.56 23.45
CA GLY A 550 57.81 -10.53 24.16
C GLY A 550 57.13 -9.18 24.06
N GLY A 551 56.33 -8.98 23.01
CA GLY A 551 55.36 -7.90 22.91
C GLY A 551 54.02 -8.36 23.50
N GLY A 552 53.66 -7.83 24.66
CA GLY A 552 52.36 -8.10 25.29
C GLY A 552 51.22 -7.51 24.46
N PHE A 553 50.15 -8.28 24.27
CA PHE A 553 48.92 -7.82 23.63
C PHE A 553 48.22 -6.79 24.52
N SER A 554 47.84 -5.62 23.97
CA SER A 554 46.94 -4.70 24.68
C SER A 554 45.50 -5.19 24.53
N LEU A 555 44.71 -5.05 25.59
CA LEU A 555 43.30 -5.46 25.61
C LEU A 555 42.47 -4.80 24.51
N ASP A 556 42.76 -3.56 24.17
CA ASP A 556 42.08 -2.84 23.09
C ASP A 556 42.23 -3.59 21.76
N SER A 557 43.44 -4.04 21.43
CA SER A 557 43.70 -4.78 20.18
C SER A 557 43.00 -6.14 20.12
N ILE A 558 42.95 -6.87 21.25
CA ILE A 558 42.27 -8.18 21.35
C ILE A 558 40.74 -7.99 21.31
N SER A 559 40.23 -6.98 22.00
CA SER A 559 38.80 -6.69 22.03
C SER A 559 38.31 -6.26 20.65
N ASP A 560 39.01 -5.35 19.98
CA ASP A 560 38.66 -4.91 18.62
C ASP A 560 38.73 -6.05 17.62
N SER A 561 39.73 -6.94 17.71
CA SER A 561 39.83 -8.10 16.82
C SER A 561 38.72 -9.13 17.09
N LEU A 562 38.47 -9.46 18.37
CA LEU A 562 37.42 -10.40 18.76
C LEU A 562 36.04 -9.88 18.36
N PHE A 563 35.70 -8.62 18.62
CA PHE A 563 34.39 -8.06 18.25
C PHE A 563 34.24 -7.87 16.75
N SER A 564 35.31 -7.47 16.05
CA SER A 564 35.31 -7.47 14.59
C SER A 564 35.06 -8.87 14.03
N GLY A 565 35.73 -9.88 14.61
CA GLY A 565 35.56 -11.30 14.29
C GLY A 565 34.14 -11.79 14.54
N LEU A 566 33.57 -11.53 15.72
CA LEU A 566 32.21 -11.92 16.08
C LEU A 566 31.15 -11.21 15.22
N ASN A 567 31.35 -9.94 14.90
CA ASN A 567 30.49 -9.21 13.96
C ASN A 567 30.56 -9.83 12.55
N ASN A 568 31.76 -10.20 12.10
CA ASN A 568 31.96 -10.88 10.82
C ASN A 568 31.29 -12.26 10.80
N VAL A 569 31.40 -13.02 11.91
CA VAL A 569 30.68 -14.29 12.11
C VAL A 569 29.18 -14.04 12.00
N SER A 570 28.61 -13.15 12.80
CA SER A 570 27.17 -12.83 12.78
C SER A 570 26.67 -12.47 11.36
N ASN A 571 27.39 -11.58 10.67
CA ASN A 571 27.10 -11.21 9.27
C ASN A 571 27.17 -12.41 8.32
N THR A 572 28.15 -13.29 8.50
CA THR A 572 28.32 -14.52 7.71
C THR A 572 27.17 -15.49 7.94
N LEU A 573 26.74 -15.69 9.19
CA LEU A 573 25.64 -16.61 9.54
C LEU A 573 24.32 -16.17 8.89
N THR A 574 24.11 -14.86 8.70
CA THR A 574 22.94 -14.29 8.03
C THR A 574 23.09 -14.09 6.52
N SER A 575 24.29 -14.25 5.98
CA SER A 575 24.54 -13.99 4.56
C SER A 575 23.80 -15.01 3.69
N ALA A 576 23.03 -14.50 2.72
CA ALA A 576 22.35 -15.29 1.72
C ALA A 576 22.82 -14.87 0.32
N PRO A 577 22.83 -15.78 -0.68
CA PRO A 577 23.18 -15.40 -2.04
C PRO A 577 22.26 -14.28 -2.51
N SER A 578 22.82 -13.23 -3.10
CA SER A 578 22.01 -12.22 -3.78
C SER A 578 21.25 -12.92 -4.90
N SER A 579 19.92 -12.98 -4.79
CA SER A 579 19.10 -13.42 -5.90
C SER A 579 19.34 -12.47 -7.07
N SER A 580 19.94 -12.96 -8.15
CA SER A 580 19.88 -12.32 -9.47
C SER A 580 18.44 -12.44 -9.98
N GLY A 581 17.57 -11.60 -9.43
CA GLY A 581 16.17 -11.46 -9.80
C GLY A 581 15.94 -10.02 -10.21
N SER A 582 15.57 -9.87 -11.48
CA SER A 582 15.07 -8.67 -12.16
C SER A 582 14.62 -7.52 -11.24
N GLY A 583 15.22 -6.35 -11.47
CA GLY A 583 14.85 -5.11 -10.83
C GLY A 583 13.35 -4.81 -10.93
N ARG A 584 12.67 -4.87 -9.79
CA ARG A 584 11.49 -4.05 -9.51
C ARG A 584 11.94 -2.97 -8.56
N GLY A 585 12.02 -1.75 -9.11
CA GLY A 585 12.44 -0.55 -8.40
C GLY A 585 11.61 -0.32 -7.14
N ALA A 586 12.33 -0.01 -6.06
CA ALA A 586 11.78 0.55 -4.86
C ALA A 586 11.10 1.89 -5.18
N PHE A 587 9.87 2.05 -4.70
CA PHE A 587 9.18 3.33 -4.65
C PHE A 587 9.90 4.22 -3.64
N GLY A 588 10.70 5.16 -4.15
CA GLY A 588 11.18 6.31 -3.42
C GLY A 588 10.09 7.37 -3.37
N GLY A 589 9.78 7.84 -2.16
CA GLY A 589 8.83 8.91 -1.93
C GLY A 589 9.27 10.21 -2.61
N GLY A 590 8.34 10.79 -3.37
CA GLY A 590 8.38 12.16 -3.84
C GLY A 590 7.09 12.84 -3.43
N GLY A 591 7.18 13.75 -2.46
CA GLY A 591 6.13 14.72 -2.20
C GLY A 591 6.03 15.70 -3.37
N GLY A 592 4.82 15.97 -3.81
CA GLY A 592 4.49 16.95 -4.84
C GLY A 592 3.02 17.31 -4.69
N GLY A 593 2.75 18.60 -4.51
CA GLY A 593 1.49 19.12 -4.00
C GLY A 593 0.28 18.82 -4.88
N PHE A 594 -0.81 18.43 -4.22
CA PHE A 594 -2.14 18.46 -4.80
C PHE A 594 -2.64 19.91 -4.79
N GLY A 595 -2.40 20.60 -5.90
CA GLY A 595 -3.15 21.81 -6.26
C GLY A 595 -4.58 21.40 -6.57
N GLY A 596 -5.49 21.71 -5.65
CA GLY A 596 -6.92 21.53 -5.83
C GLY A 596 -7.42 22.42 -6.97
N GLY A 597 -7.91 21.78 -8.01
CA GLY A 597 -8.75 22.36 -9.05
C GLY A 597 -9.90 21.39 -9.29
N PHE A 598 -10.90 21.40 -8.42
CA PHE A 598 -12.17 20.73 -8.68
C PHE A 598 -12.92 21.53 -9.73
N SER A 599 -12.76 21.20 -11.01
CA SER A 599 -13.82 21.49 -11.99
C SER A 599 -14.86 20.39 -11.85
N GLY A 600 -15.99 20.74 -11.25
CA GLY A 600 -17.18 19.90 -11.28
C GLY A 600 -17.68 19.80 -12.71
N GLY A 601 -17.17 18.81 -13.45
CA GLY A 601 -17.77 18.36 -14.70
C GLY A 601 -19.05 17.62 -14.37
N GLY A 602 -20.16 18.35 -14.29
CA GLY A 602 -21.48 17.74 -14.37
C GLY A 602 -21.60 17.06 -15.73
N GLY A 603 -21.86 15.75 -15.73
CA GLY A 603 -22.33 15.08 -16.93
C GLY A 603 -23.68 15.72 -17.26
N GLY A 604 -23.75 16.42 -18.38
CA GLY A 604 -24.85 17.33 -18.67
C GLY A 604 -26.02 16.64 -19.34
N GLY A 605 -27.23 17.06 -18.99
CA GLY A 605 -28.43 16.66 -19.75
C GLY A 605 -28.45 17.37 -21.10
N GLY A 606 -29.13 16.85 -22.11
CA GLY A 606 -29.23 17.55 -23.39
C GLY A 606 -29.89 16.76 -24.50
N PHE A 607 -29.64 17.16 -25.75
CA PHE A 607 -30.14 16.49 -26.95
C PHE A 607 -29.04 16.26 -27.98
N ARG A 608 -29.16 15.16 -28.73
CA ARG A 608 -28.34 14.85 -29.91
C ARG A 608 -29.21 14.26 -31.03
N ALA A 609 -28.93 14.55 -32.29
CA ALA A 609 -29.66 14.02 -33.43
C ALA A 609 -28.70 13.50 -34.51
N GLY A 610 -29.15 12.52 -35.32
CA GLY A 610 -28.35 11.97 -36.42
C GLY A 610 -29.13 11.20 -37.48
#